data_AF-A0AAW1QUY5-F1
#
_entry.id   AF-A0AAW1QUY5-F1
#
_cell.length_a   1.000
_cell.length_b   1.000
_cell.length_c   1.000
_cell.angle_alpha   90.00
_cell.angle_beta   90.00
_cell.angle_gamma   90.00
#
_symmetry.space_group_name_H-M   'P 1'
#
loop_
_entity.id
_entity.type
_entity.pdbx_description
1 polymer ?
#
loop_
_entity_poly.entity_id
_entity_poly.type
_entity_poly.pdbx_seq_one_letter_code
_entity_poly.pdbx_strand_id
1 'polypeptide(L)'
;MHCAARQTAPVACAEMFDLGRIQKELREIERDKTSGVTVQLNGSSLQRLTGFVEGPRDTPYENGYFVVDIQLDDQYPFVPPKMRFISKVYHPNVSSANGAICLDILKDQWSPALTLKTALLSLQALLSSPEPDDPQDAVVARQYLTDHATFVRTARMWTENFAHRSQAATEDEKVTKLADMGFSRVDAIAALQSTANDENAALELLLSAA
;
A
#
# COMPACT_ATOMS: atom_id res chain seq x y z
N MET A 1 -54.29 -18.50 -29.26
CA MET A 1 -54.07 -17.41 -28.28
C MET A 1 -53.19 -17.98 -27.17
N HIS A 2 -51.87 -18.09 -27.37
CA HIS A 2 -50.84 -17.14 -26.89
C HIS A 2 -50.99 -16.73 -25.41
N CYS A 3 -50.27 -17.44 -24.54
CA CYS A 3 -49.81 -16.86 -23.27
C CYS A 3 -48.37 -17.35 -23.05
N ALA A 4 -47.41 -16.51 -23.44
CA ALA A 4 -45.99 -16.75 -23.23
C ALA A 4 -45.66 -16.50 -21.75
N ALA A 5 -45.09 -17.50 -21.09
CA ALA A 5 -44.52 -17.34 -19.76
C ALA A 5 -43.32 -16.37 -19.86
N ARG A 6 -43.45 -15.20 -19.23
CA ARG A 6 -42.34 -14.26 -19.06
C ARG A 6 -41.35 -14.87 -18.05
N GLN A 7 -40.21 -15.31 -18.55
CA GLN A 7 -39.01 -15.50 -17.77
C GLN A 7 -38.59 -14.14 -17.19
N THR A 8 -38.72 -13.98 -15.88
CA THR A 8 -38.03 -12.91 -15.16
C THR A 8 -36.59 -13.38 -14.95
N ALA A 9 -35.68 -12.92 -15.80
CA ALA A 9 -34.25 -12.99 -15.53
C ALA A 9 -33.96 -12.21 -14.24
N PRO A 10 -33.08 -12.69 -13.35
CA PRO A 10 -32.57 -11.86 -12.27
C PRO A 10 -31.85 -10.67 -12.90
N VAL A 11 -32.27 -9.46 -12.56
CA VAL A 11 -31.47 -8.26 -12.80
C VAL A 11 -30.23 -8.44 -11.92
N ALA A 12 -29.11 -8.81 -12.54
CA ALA A 12 -27.83 -8.68 -11.90
C ALA A 12 -27.67 -7.19 -11.57
N CYS A 13 -27.80 -6.83 -10.30
CA CYS A 13 -27.26 -5.58 -9.80
C CYS A 13 -25.76 -5.67 -10.06
N ALA A 14 -25.30 -5.11 -11.17
CA ALA A 14 -23.90 -4.80 -11.33
C ALA A 14 -23.58 -3.81 -10.20
N GLU A 15 -22.90 -4.28 -9.15
CA GLU A 15 -22.47 -3.42 -8.05
C GLU A 15 -21.59 -2.33 -8.65
N MET A 16 -22.10 -1.12 -8.62
CA MET A 16 -21.45 0.05 -9.20
C MET A 16 -20.43 0.52 -8.18
N PHE A 17 -19.15 0.33 -8.47
CA PHE A 17 -18.03 0.92 -7.74
C PHE A 17 -18.33 2.40 -7.45
N ASP A 18 -18.46 2.80 -6.17
CA ASP A 18 -18.92 4.15 -5.78
C ASP A 18 -17.83 5.20 -6.01
N LEU A 19 -17.72 5.63 -7.27
CA LEU A 19 -16.80 6.66 -7.72
C LEU A 19 -16.99 7.99 -6.98
N GLY A 20 -18.23 8.33 -6.61
CA GLY A 20 -18.56 9.56 -5.92
C GLY A 20 -17.97 9.58 -4.50
N ARG A 21 -18.04 8.45 -3.81
CA ARG A 21 -17.42 8.26 -2.50
C ARG A 21 -15.90 8.42 -2.56
N ILE A 22 -15.23 7.70 -3.45
CA ILE A 22 -13.76 7.71 -3.55
C ILE A 22 -13.25 9.09 -3.90
N GLN A 23 -13.85 9.76 -4.88
CA GLN A 23 -13.45 11.12 -5.25
C GLN A 23 -13.60 12.12 -4.09
N LYS A 24 -14.63 11.96 -3.24
CA LYS A 24 -14.81 12.79 -2.06
C LYS A 24 -13.69 12.57 -1.05
N GLU A 25 -13.34 11.32 -0.78
CA GLU A 25 -12.25 10.98 0.14
C GLU A 25 -10.87 11.45 -0.36
N LEU A 26 -10.58 11.28 -1.65
CA LEU A 26 -9.33 11.76 -2.25
C LEU A 26 -9.20 13.28 -2.11
N ARG A 27 -10.28 14.04 -2.35
CA ARG A 27 -10.29 15.50 -2.12
C ARG A 27 -10.10 15.87 -0.67
N GLU A 28 -10.64 15.08 0.26
CA GLU A 28 -10.45 15.31 1.70
C GLU A 28 -8.99 15.11 2.11
N ILE A 29 -8.35 14.04 1.63
CA ILE A 29 -6.94 13.76 1.86
C ILE A 29 -6.07 14.85 1.23
N GLU A 30 -6.36 15.24 -0.01
CA GLU A 30 -5.58 16.27 -0.72
C GLU A 30 -5.61 17.63 0.00
N ARG A 31 -6.75 17.99 0.61
CA ARG A 31 -6.90 19.25 1.36
C ARG A 31 -6.19 19.24 2.71
N ASP A 32 -5.94 18.06 3.29
CA ASP A 32 -5.21 17.94 4.54
C ASP A 32 -3.70 17.98 4.29
N LYS A 33 -3.03 19.00 4.84
CA LYS A 33 -1.57 19.16 4.75
C LYS A 33 -0.86 18.89 6.08
N THR A 34 -1.60 18.45 7.10
CA THR A 34 -1.13 18.39 8.49
C THR A 34 -1.06 16.98 9.05
N SER A 35 -1.86 16.06 8.52
CA SER A 35 -1.92 14.67 8.97
C SER A 35 -0.67 13.84 8.65
N GLY A 36 0.16 14.27 7.69
CA GLY A 36 1.28 13.48 7.20
C GLY A 36 0.84 12.23 6.41
N VAL A 37 -0.43 12.13 6.00
CA VAL A 37 -0.91 11.07 5.10
C VAL A 37 -1.38 11.64 3.78
N THR A 38 -1.01 11.00 2.67
CA THR A 38 -1.44 11.40 1.33
C THR A 38 -1.78 10.18 0.48
N VAL A 39 -2.51 10.38 -0.62
CA VAL A 39 -2.86 9.32 -1.58
C VAL A 39 -2.65 9.82 -3.00
N GLN A 40 -2.15 8.94 -3.86
CA GLN A 40 -2.01 9.15 -5.29
C GLN A 40 -2.72 8.05 -6.08
N LEU A 41 -3.19 8.40 -7.28
CA LEU A 41 -3.79 7.46 -8.23
C LEU A 41 -2.72 6.69 -8.97
N ASN A 42 -2.88 5.37 -9.08
CA ASN A 42 -2.03 4.56 -9.96
C ASN A 42 -2.63 4.52 -11.35
N GLY A 43 -2.20 5.45 -12.20
CA GLY A 43 -2.73 5.61 -13.56
C GLY A 43 -4.20 6.05 -13.56
N SER A 44 -5.02 5.42 -14.40
CA SER A 44 -6.42 5.78 -14.59
C SER A 44 -7.42 4.95 -13.75
N SER A 45 -6.96 3.94 -13.01
CA SER A 45 -7.85 3.10 -12.21
C SER A 45 -8.02 3.66 -10.80
N LEU A 46 -9.27 3.84 -10.37
CA LEU A 46 -9.62 4.26 -9.01
C LEU A 46 -9.66 3.09 -8.02
N GLN A 47 -9.52 1.85 -8.50
CA GLN A 47 -9.46 0.65 -7.66
C GLN A 47 -8.07 0.43 -7.04
N ARG A 48 -7.02 1.04 -7.59
CA ARG A 48 -5.66 0.90 -7.07
C ARG A 48 -5.03 2.25 -6.81
N LEU A 49 -4.65 2.47 -5.55
CA LEU A 49 -4.13 3.73 -5.07
C LEU A 49 -2.80 3.48 -4.37
N THR A 50 -1.94 4.50 -4.37
CA THR A 50 -0.73 4.50 -3.55
C THR A 50 -0.91 5.48 -2.41
N GLY A 51 -0.97 4.95 -1.19
CA GLY A 51 -0.97 5.73 0.03
C GLY A 51 0.45 6.05 0.49
N PHE A 52 0.58 7.15 1.20
CA PHE A 52 1.81 7.53 1.86
C PHE A 52 1.54 7.90 3.31
N VAL A 53 2.38 7.42 4.21
CA VAL A 53 2.30 7.67 5.64
C VAL A 53 3.64 8.20 6.13
N GLU A 54 3.64 9.40 6.70
CA GLU A 54 4.79 9.94 7.43
C GLU A 54 4.96 9.21 8.76
N GLY A 55 6.19 8.82 9.03
CA GLY A 55 6.57 8.19 10.28
C GLY A 55 6.33 9.10 11.48
N PRO A 56 5.65 8.62 12.53
CA PRO A 56 5.35 9.44 13.70
C PRO A 56 6.61 9.93 14.42
N ARG A 57 6.54 11.13 15.00
CA ARG A 57 7.63 11.69 15.82
C ARG A 57 7.87 10.87 17.07
N ASP A 58 9.10 10.90 17.58
CA ASP A 58 9.52 10.21 18.80
C ASP A 58 9.40 8.67 18.70
N THR A 59 9.35 8.13 17.48
CA THR A 59 9.36 6.69 17.18
C THR A 59 10.61 6.33 16.38
N PRO A 60 10.99 5.03 16.27
CA PRO A 60 12.04 4.62 15.33
C PRO A 60 11.68 4.86 13.86
N TYR A 61 10.43 5.20 13.56
CA TYR A 61 9.92 5.45 12.22
C TYR A 61 9.98 6.92 11.81
N GLU A 62 10.31 7.83 12.74
CA GLU A 62 10.36 9.28 12.50
C GLU A 62 11.22 9.64 11.27
N ASN A 63 10.76 10.63 10.50
CA ASN A 63 11.33 11.05 9.21
C ASN A 63 11.22 10.01 8.08
N GLY A 64 10.67 8.82 8.36
CA GLY A 64 10.29 7.85 7.34
C GLY A 64 9.09 8.31 6.51
N TYR A 65 9.09 7.93 5.24
CA TYR A 65 7.97 8.08 4.32
C TYR A 65 7.59 6.70 3.79
N PHE A 66 6.51 6.13 4.33
CA PHE A 66 6.11 4.75 4.07
C PHE A 66 5.08 4.68 2.95
N VAL A 67 5.37 3.87 1.94
CA VAL A 67 4.48 3.67 0.79
C VAL A 67 3.55 2.48 1.07
N VAL A 68 2.26 2.65 0.79
CA VAL A 68 1.20 1.67 1.02
C VAL A 68 0.47 1.38 -0.29
N ASP A 69 0.38 0.12 -0.70
CA ASP A 69 -0.50 -0.34 -1.77
C ASP A 69 -1.92 -0.41 -1.21
N ILE A 70 -2.87 0.25 -1.86
CA ILE A 70 -4.27 0.27 -1.48
C ILE A 70 -5.08 -0.29 -2.65
N GLN A 71 -5.85 -1.33 -2.40
CA GLN A 71 -6.76 -1.94 -3.37
C GLN A 71 -8.19 -1.86 -2.87
N LEU A 72 -9.06 -1.31 -3.70
CA LEU A 72 -10.49 -1.19 -3.43
C LEU A 72 -11.22 -2.28 -4.21
N ASP A 73 -12.10 -2.97 -3.50
CA ASP A 73 -13.01 -3.93 -4.10
C ASP A 73 -14.25 -3.22 -4.69
N ASP A 74 -14.98 -3.88 -5.57
CA ASP A 74 -16.22 -3.34 -6.17
C ASP A 74 -17.29 -3.06 -5.11
N GLN A 75 -17.20 -3.74 -3.95
CA GLN A 75 -18.11 -3.53 -2.82
C GLN A 75 -17.69 -2.40 -1.87
N TYR A 76 -16.60 -1.68 -2.15
CA TYR A 76 -16.19 -0.52 -1.32
C TYR A 76 -17.26 0.59 -1.38
N PRO A 77 -17.67 1.20 -0.24
CA PRO A 77 -17.06 1.14 1.10
C PRO A 77 -17.70 0.13 2.07
N PHE A 78 -18.51 -0.81 1.60
CA PHE A 78 -19.13 -1.82 2.47
C PHE A 78 -18.16 -2.90 2.95
N VAL A 79 -17.06 -3.09 2.21
CA VAL A 79 -15.91 -3.91 2.60
C VAL A 79 -14.67 -3.03 2.77
N PRO A 80 -13.70 -3.42 3.63
CA PRO A 80 -12.48 -2.65 3.83
C PRO A 80 -11.59 -2.62 2.57
N PRO A 81 -10.75 -1.58 2.44
CA PRO A 81 -9.67 -1.59 1.46
C PRO A 81 -8.63 -2.63 1.86
N LYS A 82 -8.05 -3.33 0.88
CA LYS A 82 -6.87 -4.16 1.13
C LYS A 82 -5.64 -3.25 1.14
N MET A 83 -4.92 -3.23 2.25
CA MET A 83 -3.72 -2.41 2.41
C MET A 83 -2.50 -3.25 2.76
N ARG A 84 -1.35 -2.88 2.19
CA ARG A 84 -0.05 -3.51 2.45
C ARG A 84 1.06 -2.48 2.34
N PHE A 85 2.05 -2.53 3.22
CA PHE A 85 3.24 -1.71 3.04
C PHE A 85 4.06 -2.21 1.84
N ILE A 86 4.36 -1.30 0.92
CA ILE A 86 5.36 -1.51 -0.14
C ILE A 86 6.75 -1.28 0.44
N SER A 87 6.92 -0.19 1.20
CA SER A 87 8.13 0.05 1.98
C SER A 87 8.36 -1.09 2.96
N LYS A 88 9.60 -1.56 3.10
CA LYS A 88 9.92 -2.54 4.14
C LYS A 88 9.82 -1.88 5.52
N VAL A 89 9.04 -2.47 6.41
CA VAL A 89 8.84 -1.96 7.78
C VAL A 89 9.19 -3.05 8.78
N TYR A 90 10.02 -2.70 9.77
CA TYR A 90 10.32 -3.58 10.89
C TYR A 90 9.38 -3.24 12.05
N HIS A 91 8.26 -3.95 12.15
CA HIS A 91 7.20 -3.66 13.13
C HIS A 91 6.46 -4.95 13.53
N PRO A 92 6.06 -5.15 14.82
CA PRO A 92 5.37 -6.37 15.26
C PRO A 92 4.11 -6.72 14.46
N ASN A 93 3.29 -5.71 14.11
CA ASN A 93 2.04 -5.86 13.37
C ASN A 93 2.18 -5.69 11.84
N VAL A 94 3.41 -5.64 11.32
CA VAL A 94 3.66 -5.61 9.87
C VAL A 94 4.62 -6.74 9.49
N SER A 95 4.28 -7.55 8.49
CA SER A 95 5.18 -8.60 8.02
C SER A 95 6.47 -8.01 7.44
N SER A 96 7.62 -8.38 8.00
CA SER A 96 8.92 -7.94 7.48
C SER A 96 9.23 -8.49 6.08
N ALA A 97 8.56 -9.59 5.67
CA ALA A 97 8.78 -10.26 4.40
C ALA A 97 7.97 -9.64 3.25
N ASN A 98 6.70 -9.30 3.50
CA ASN A 98 5.78 -8.87 2.44
C ASN A 98 4.96 -7.62 2.78
N GLY A 99 5.11 -7.03 3.97
CA GLY A 99 4.39 -5.81 4.35
C GLY A 99 2.90 -6.00 4.67
N ALA A 100 2.40 -7.24 4.78
CA ALA A 100 1.04 -7.51 5.25
C ALA A 100 0.83 -6.89 6.64
N ILE A 101 -0.40 -6.43 6.92
CA ILE A 101 -0.74 -5.64 8.10
C ILE A 101 -1.77 -6.39 8.93
N CYS A 102 -1.53 -6.52 10.23
CA CYS A 102 -2.56 -6.92 11.19
C CYS A 102 -3.16 -5.65 11.81
N LEU A 103 -4.36 -5.26 11.35
CA LEU A 103 -5.14 -4.17 11.91
C LEU A 103 -6.63 -4.52 11.80
N ASP A 104 -7.37 -4.39 12.90
CA ASP A 104 -8.77 -4.79 13.06
C ASP A 104 -9.73 -4.01 12.14
N ILE A 105 -9.48 -2.72 11.93
CA ILE A 105 -10.29 -1.90 11.02
C ILE A 105 -10.12 -2.31 9.55
N LEU A 106 -9.08 -3.06 9.19
CA LEU A 106 -8.92 -3.64 7.85
C LEU A 106 -9.54 -5.04 7.74
N LYS A 107 -10.21 -5.49 8.80
CA LYS A 107 -10.84 -6.80 8.94
C LYS A 107 -12.30 -6.64 9.41
N ASP A 108 -12.60 -7.03 10.64
CA ASP A 108 -13.94 -7.14 11.21
C ASP A 108 -14.46 -5.83 11.84
N GLN A 109 -13.59 -4.86 12.13
CA GLN A 109 -13.98 -3.55 12.68
C GLN A 109 -14.18 -2.48 11.59
N TRP A 110 -14.16 -2.87 10.31
CA TRP A 110 -14.47 -1.94 9.22
C TRP A 110 -15.94 -1.52 9.25
N SER A 111 -16.20 -0.24 8.97
CA SER A 111 -17.55 0.25 8.70
C SER A 111 -17.53 1.25 7.53
N PRO A 112 -18.63 1.40 6.77
CA PRO A 112 -18.73 2.38 5.68
C PRO A 112 -18.57 3.85 6.12
N ALA A 113 -18.58 4.12 7.43
CA ALA A 113 -18.30 5.42 8.00
C ALA A 113 -16.79 5.75 8.00
N LEU A 114 -15.92 4.73 8.00
CA LEU A 114 -14.47 4.90 7.85
C LEU A 114 -14.13 5.30 6.41
N THR A 115 -13.02 6.02 6.27
CA THR A 115 -12.47 6.50 5.00
C THR A 115 -11.03 5.99 4.81
N LEU A 116 -10.50 6.10 3.60
CA LEU A 116 -9.08 5.91 3.30
C LEU A 116 -8.19 6.77 4.19
N LYS A 117 -8.62 8.01 4.47
CA LYS A 117 -7.90 8.92 5.36
C LYS A 117 -7.82 8.36 6.77
N THR A 118 -8.95 7.94 7.35
CA THR A 118 -8.95 7.39 8.71
C THR A 118 -8.18 6.07 8.78
N ALA A 119 -8.25 5.24 7.73
CA ALA A 119 -7.46 4.01 7.66
C ALA A 119 -5.94 4.29 7.63
N LEU A 120 -5.48 5.25 6.82
CA LEU A 120 -4.07 5.64 6.78
C LEU A 120 -3.59 6.27 8.10
N LEU A 121 -4.44 7.07 8.75
CA LEU A 121 -4.18 7.60 10.09
C LEU A 121 -4.07 6.49 11.13
N SER A 122 -4.90 5.44 11.04
CA SER A 122 -4.77 4.26 11.91
C SER A 122 -3.49 3.47 11.65
N LEU A 123 -3.00 3.39 10.40
CA LEU A 123 -1.66 2.84 10.12
C LEU A 123 -0.55 3.69 10.77
N GLN A 124 -0.66 5.01 10.70
CA GLN A 124 0.29 5.92 11.37
C GLN A 124 0.26 5.75 12.89
N ALA A 125 -0.94 5.62 13.47
CA ALA A 125 -1.11 5.35 14.89
C ALA A 125 -0.50 3.98 15.28
N LEU A 126 -0.69 2.95 14.45
CA LEU A 126 -0.11 1.63 14.66
C LEU A 126 1.43 1.69 14.74
N LEU A 127 2.08 2.48 13.88
CA LEU A 127 3.53 2.70 13.96
C LEU A 127 3.97 3.34 15.28
N SER A 128 3.10 4.10 15.95
CA SER A 128 3.39 4.71 17.27
C SER A 128 3.13 3.75 18.43
N SER A 129 2.20 2.82 18.27
CA SER A 129 1.72 1.94 19.33
C SER A 129 1.56 0.52 18.81
N PRO A 130 2.67 -0.25 18.75
CA PRO A 130 2.63 -1.66 18.36
C PRO A 130 1.81 -2.49 19.34
N GLU A 131 1.16 -3.54 18.84
CA GLU A 131 0.43 -4.54 19.63
C GLU A 131 1.15 -5.90 19.52
N PRO A 132 2.18 -6.16 20.36
CA PRO A 132 3.02 -7.34 20.22
C PRO A 132 2.33 -8.66 20.65
N ASP A 133 1.19 -8.60 21.36
CA ASP A 133 0.45 -9.78 21.80
C ASP A 133 -0.45 -10.36 20.68
N ASP A 134 -0.77 -9.57 19.64
CA ASP A 134 -1.40 -10.02 18.38
C ASP A 134 -0.52 -9.67 17.16
N PRO A 135 0.64 -10.32 16.99
CA PRO A 135 1.62 -9.90 16.02
C PRO A 135 1.34 -10.45 14.61
N GLN A 136 1.72 -9.66 13.60
CA GLN A 136 1.83 -10.12 12.22
C GLN A 136 3.18 -10.79 11.95
N ASP A 137 4.23 -10.38 12.67
CA ASP A 137 5.58 -10.91 12.58
C ASP A 137 6.07 -11.33 13.97
N ALA A 138 6.02 -12.62 14.25
CA ALA A 138 6.37 -13.18 15.56
C ALA A 138 7.86 -12.98 15.93
N VAL A 139 8.75 -12.87 14.94
CA VAL A 139 10.19 -12.65 15.20
C VAL A 139 10.41 -11.22 15.65
N VAL A 140 9.81 -10.26 14.95
CA VAL A 140 9.88 -8.84 15.31
C VAL A 140 9.21 -8.60 16.66
N ALA A 141 8.03 -9.18 16.90
CA ALA A 141 7.32 -9.07 18.17
C ALA A 141 8.11 -9.66 19.34
N ARG A 142 8.73 -10.82 19.17
CA ARG A 142 9.60 -11.39 20.19
C ARG A 142 10.78 -10.45 20.51
N GLN A 143 11.44 -9.90 19.49
CA GLN A 143 12.53 -8.94 19.72
C GLN A 143 12.02 -7.68 20.43
N TYR A 144 10.87 -7.15 20.04
CA TYR A 144 10.23 -6.02 20.70
C TYR A 144 10.04 -6.26 22.20
N LEU A 145 9.55 -7.43 22.59
CA LEU A 145 9.28 -7.81 23.98
C LEU A 145 10.56 -8.14 24.77
N THR A 146 11.55 -8.79 24.16
CA THR A 146 12.74 -9.29 24.89
C THR A 146 13.96 -8.38 24.83
N ASP A 147 14.10 -7.58 23.77
CA ASP A 147 15.22 -6.66 23.55
C ASP A 147 14.77 -5.43 22.75
N HIS A 148 14.02 -4.56 23.45
CA HIS A 148 13.47 -3.34 22.88
C HIS A 148 14.55 -2.40 22.30
N ALA A 149 15.74 -2.36 22.91
CA ALA A 149 16.83 -1.50 22.43
C ALA A 149 17.34 -1.94 21.04
N THR A 150 17.48 -3.25 20.83
CA THR A 150 17.82 -3.78 19.51
C THR A 150 16.68 -3.61 18.52
N PHE A 151 15.42 -3.79 18.94
CA PHE A 151 14.26 -3.49 18.09
C PHE A 151 14.30 -2.05 17.57
N VAL A 152 14.45 -1.06 18.45
CA VAL A 152 14.49 0.37 18.09
C VAL A 152 15.62 0.65 17.10
N ARG A 153 16.82 0.09 17.33
CA ARG A 153 17.96 0.26 16.42
C ARG A 153 17.69 -0.35 15.04
N THR A 154 17.13 -1.55 14.99
CA THR A 154 16.79 -2.23 13.74
C THR A 154 15.69 -1.50 12.98
N ALA A 155 14.63 -1.08 13.67
CA ALA A 155 13.51 -0.35 13.07
C ALA A 155 13.94 1.02 12.52
N ARG A 156 14.83 1.73 13.22
CA ARG A 156 15.42 2.98 12.73
C ARG A 156 16.27 2.73 11.48
N MET A 157 17.15 1.73 11.50
CA MET A 157 17.96 1.35 10.34
C MET A 157 17.08 0.96 9.13
N TRP A 158 15.96 0.26 9.34
CA TRP A 158 15.04 -0.07 8.25
C TRP A 158 14.34 1.18 7.70
N THR A 159 13.90 2.07 8.57
CA THR A 159 13.29 3.35 8.18
C THR A 159 14.26 4.16 7.32
N GLU A 160 15.52 4.28 7.77
CA GLU A 160 16.59 5.00 7.07
C GLU A 160 17.03 4.36 5.75
N ASN A 161 16.66 3.11 5.45
CA ASN A 161 17.04 2.42 4.21
C ASN A 161 15.86 2.23 3.24
N PHE A 162 14.63 2.15 3.76
CA PHE A 162 13.46 1.69 3.01
C PHE A 162 12.27 2.64 3.01
N ALA A 163 12.27 3.70 3.83
CA ALA A 163 11.15 4.62 3.96
C ALA A 163 11.53 6.02 3.43
N HIS A 164 11.90 6.11 2.15
CA HIS A 164 12.24 7.38 1.51
C HIS A 164 11.19 7.81 0.49
N ARG A 165 10.95 9.12 0.41
CA ARG A 165 10.03 9.75 -0.55
C ARG A 165 10.33 9.39 -2.02
N SER A 166 11.60 9.08 -2.34
CA SER A 166 12.02 8.67 -3.69
C SER A 166 11.49 7.30 -4.12
N GLN A 167 11.25 6.35 -3.21
CA GLN A 167 10.80 4.99 -3.59
C GLN A 167 9.41 4.99 -4.25
N ALA A 168 8.58 5.99 -3.97
CA ALA A 168 7.26 6.21 -4.59
C ALA A 168 7.30 6.42 -6.11
N ALA A 169 8.42 6.96 -6.63
CA ALA A 169 8.61 7.27 -8.04
C ALA A 169 9.42 6.20 -8.79
N THR A 170 10.01 5.23 -8.08
CA THR A 170 11.12 4.44 -8.63
C THR A 170 10.74 3.46 -9.73
N GLU A 171 9.58 2.82 -9.72
CA GLU A 171 9.25 1.87 -10.79
C GLU A 171 9.03 2.62 -12.11
N ASP A 172 8.21 3.66 -12.12
CA ASP A 172 7.89 4.40 -13.34
C ASP A 172 9.08 5.24 -13.83
N GLU A 173 9.92 5.75 -12.92
CA GLU A 173 11.17 6.44 -13.24
C GLU A 173 12.22 5.47 -13.81
N LYS A 174 12.37 4.26 -13.24
CA LYS A 174 13.27 3.23 -13.78
C LYS A 174 12.79 2.73 -15.15
N VAL A 175 11.49 2.50 -15.30
CA VAL A 175 10.89 2.13 -16.59
C VAL A 175 11.09 3.25 -17.61
N THR A 176 10.91 4.50 -17.22
CA THR A 176 11.16 5.66 -18.10
C THR A 176 12.63 5.76 -18.48
N LYS A 177 13.55 5.56 -17.54
CA LYS A 177 15.00 5.57 -17.80
C LYS A 177 15.44 4.47 -18.77
N LEU A 178 14.94 3.25 -18.60
CA LEU A 178 15.18 2.16 -19.54
C LEU A 178 14.52 2.43 -20.91
N ALA A 179 13.34 3.06 -20.93
CA ALA A 179 12.70 3.47 -22.17
C ALA A 179 13.47 4.57 -22.92
N ASP A 180 14.05 5.53 -22.20
CA ASP A 180 14.92 6.58 -22.76
C ASP A 180 16.23 6.01 -23.33
N MET A 181 16.65 4.83 -22.85
CA MET A 181 17.76 4.05 -23.42
C MET A 181 17.37 3.25 -24.68
N GLY A 182 16.11 3.31 -25.10
CA GLY A 182 15.61 2.69 -26.34
C GLY A 182 14.94 1.32 -26.15
N PHE A 183 14.82 0.83 -24.92
CA PHE A 183 14.07 -0.41 -24.65
C PHE A 183 12.57 -0.14 -24.66
N SER A 184 11.75 -1.15 -25.01
CA SER A 184 10.31 -1.00 -24.90
C SER A 184 9.91 -0.90 -23.42
N ARG A 185 8.87 -0.12 -23.11
CA ARG A 185 8.34 -0.04 -21.74
C ARG A 185 7.90 -1.41 -21.21
N VAL A 186 7.41 -2.29 -22.09
CA VAL A 186 6.96 -3.64 -21.73
C VAL A 186 8.15 -4.48 -21.26
N ASP A 187 9.26 -4.45 -22.01
CA ASP A 187 10.45 -5.21 -21.66
C ASP A 187 11.13 -4.64 -20.42
N ALA A 188 11.17 -3.32 -20.27
CA ALA A 188 11.68 -2.64 -19.09
C ALA A 188 10.93 -3.05 -17.81
N ILE A 189 9.59 -3.11 -17.86
CA ILE A 189 8.75 -3.57 -16.75
C ILE A 189 9.04 -5.04 -16.43
N ALA A 190 9.06 -5.91 -17.45
CA ALA A 190 9.30 -7.34 -17.25
C ALA A 190 10.69 -7.63 -16.66
N ALA A 191 11.71 -6.88 -17.10
CA ALA A 191 13.07 -7.00 -16.61
C ALA A 191 13.17 -6.54 -15.14
N LEU A 192 12.64 -5.36 -14.81
CA LEU A 192 12.62 -4.85 -13.44
C LEU A 192 11.86 -5.79 -12.49
N GLN A 193 10.73 -6.36 -12.92
CA GLN A 193 9.99 -7.34 -12.11
C GLN A 193 10.81 -8.62 -11.87
N SER A 194 11.53 -9.08 -12.88
CA SER A 194 12.37 -10.29 -12.80
C SER A 194 13.61 -10.08 -11.93
N THR A 195 14.05 -8.84 -11.73
CA THR A 195 15.25 -8.49 -10.97
C THR A 195 14.94 -7.83 -9.64
N ALA A 196 13.72 -7.99 -9.11
CA ALA A 196 13.28 -7.38 -7.85
C ALA A 196 13.49 -5.86 -7.81
N ASN A 197 13.22 -5.19 -8.94
CA ASN A 197 13.38 -3.76 -9.19
C ASN A 197 14.83 -3.24 -9.10
N ASP A 198 15.83 -4.11 -9.27
CA ASP A 198 17.22 -3.71 -9.47
C ASP A 198 17.43 -3.22 -10.91
N GLU A 199 17.78 -1.95 -11.06
CA GLU A 199 17.95 -1.27 -12.36
C GLU A 199 19.14 -1.84 -13.15
N ASN A 200 20.26 -2.12 -12.49
CA ASN A 200 21.46 -2.59 -13.16
C ASN A 200 21.28 -4.03 -13.64
N ALA A 201 20.68 -4.88 -12.80
CA ALA A 201 20.35 -6.24 -13.18
C ALA A 201 19.28 -6.26 -14.29
N ALA A 202 18.30 -5.35 -14.26
CA ALA A 202 17.30 -5.24 -15.32
C ALA A 202 17.93 -4.81 -16.65
N LEU A 203 18.87 -3.87 -16.62
CA LEU A 203 19.62 -3.43 -17.80
C LEU A 203 20.48 -4.55 -18.39
N GLU A 204 21.22 -5.28 -17.55
CA GLU A 204 22.00 -6.46 -17.99
C GLU A 204 21.10 -7.52 -18.65
N LEU A 205 19.93 -7.78 -18.05
CA LEU A 205 18.96 -8.72 -18.60
C LEU A 205 18.45 -8.26 -19.98
N LEU A 206 18.13 -6.97 -20.14
CA LEU A 206 17.67 -6.39 -21.40
C LEU A 206 18.75 -6.42 -22.49
N LEU A 207 20.00 -6.11 -22.15
CA LEU A 207 21.12 -6.15 -23.08
C LEU A 207 21.48 -7.58 -23.48
N SER A 208 21.23 -8.57 -22.62
CA SER A 208 21.46 -9.98 -22.93
C SER A 208 20.38 -10.61 -23.82
N ALA A 209 19.22 -9.97 -23.94
CA ALA A 209 18.06 -10.44 -24.71
C ALA A 209 17.92 -9.78 -26.09
N ALA A 210 18.73 -8.76 -26.39
CA ALA A 210 18.78 -8.02 -27.65
C ALA A 210 19.75 -8.66 -28.66
#